data_AF-A0A9P1KI03-F1
#
_entry.id   AF-A0A9P1KI03-F1
#
_cell.length_a   1.000
_cell.length_b   1.000
_cell.length_c   1.000
_cell.angle_alpha   90.00
_cell.angle_beta   90.00
_cell.angle_gamma   90.00
#
_symmetry.space_group_name_H-M   'P 1'
#
loop_
_entity.id
_entity.type
_entity.pdbx_description
1 polymer ?
#
loop_
_entity_poly.entity_id
_entity_poly.type
_entity_poly.pdbx_seq_one_letter_code
_entity_poly.pdbx_strand_id
1 'polypeptide(L)'
;MPHSIPKGWLQHKNNQAVLLGQDQVGRLINLNQICNFPEVVTPPSGTAVLPGAAAGVYQAPIIRRHQGIPVVLATFNDSQPFPMMIDTGASGTVITPLMAEVLGVVRTGRGLANTPSEQNVEFDLGEIISIEVGGAMASNLTVAIAPALEVGLLGQDFFGQYDVTIREDVIEFRTRG
;
A
#
# COMPACT_ATOMS: atom_id res chain seq x y z
N MET A 1 -38.06 -3.87 -8.21
CA MET A 1 -37.37 -5.03 -7.61
C MET A 1 -36.03 -4.55 -7.06
N PRO A 2 -35.81 -4.53 -5.75
CA PRO A 2 -34.57 -4.03 -5.19
C PRO A 2 -33.48 -5.11 -5.27
N HIS A 3 -32.36 -4.80 -5.91
CA HIS A 3 -31.17 -5.65 -5.89
C HIS A 3 -30.47 -5.48 -4.53
N SER A 4 -30.51 -6.54 -3.73
CA SER A 4 -29.86 -6.67 -2.44
C SER A 4 -28.33 -6.75 -2.59
N ILE A 5 -27.63 -5.88 -1.88
CA ILE A 5 -26.17 -5.90 -1.68
C ILE A 5 -25.82 -7.10 -0.77
N PRO A 6 -24.94 -8.02 -1.16
CA PRO A 6 -24.54 -9.12 -0.27
C PRO A 6 -23.68 -8.60 0.89
N LYS A 7 -24.15 -8.86 2.11
CA LYS A 7 -23.39 -8.71 3.36
C LYS A 7 -22.38 -9.85 3.48
N GLY A 8 -21.12 -9.55 3.79
CA GLY A 8 -20.13 -10.58 4.11
C GLY A 8 -18.73 -10.02 4.39
N TRP A 9 -18.57 -9.25 5.46
CA TRP A 9 -17.24 -8.94 6.01
C TRP A 9 -16.90 -9.92 7.15
N LEU A 10 -15.63 -10.34 7.17
CA LEU A 10 -14.93 -11.21 8.14
C LEU A 10 -15.13 -12.73 8.03
N GLN A 11 -14.12 -13.39 7.46
CA GLN A 11 -13.58 -14.62 8.05
C GLN A 11 -12.06 -14.70 7.78
N HIS A 12 -11.27 -14.61 8.86
CA HIS A 12 -9.85 -14.97 8.84
C HIS A 12 -9.72 -16.49 8.79
N LYS A 13 -8.89 -17.01 7.87
CA LYS A 13 -7.99 -18.16 8.09
C LYS A 13 -7.03 -18.35 6.89
N ASN A 14 -5.74 -18.08 7.14
CA ASN A 14 -4.55 -18.65 6.49
C ASN A 14 -4.34 -18.55 4.97
N ASN A 15 -4.99 -17.65 4.24
CA ASN A 15 -4.81 -17.56 2.78
C ASN A 15 -3.86 -16.42 2.41
N GLN A 16 -2.61 -16.76 2.07
CA GLN A 16 -1.68 -15.82 1.46
C GLN A 16 -2.27 -15.34 0.12
N ALA A 17 -2.48 -14.04 -0.02
CA ALA A 17 -2.91 -13.44 -1.28
C ALA A 17 -1.75 -13.51 -2.27
N VAL A 18 -1.88 -14.39 -3.27
CA VAL A 18 -0.92 -14.52 -4.37
C VAL A 18 -1.32 -13.55 -5.47
N LEU A 19 -0.47 -12.59 -5.78
CA LEU A 19 -0.64 -11.73 -6.95
C LEU A 19 -0.09 -12.47 -8.19
N LEU A 20 -0.78 -12.39 -9.32
CA LEU A 20 -0.28 -12.87 -10.62
C LEU A 20 -0.46 -11.71 -11.62
N GLY A 21 0.57 -11.36 -12.37
CA GLY A 21 0.54 -10.28 -13.36
C GLY A 21 0.65 -10.84 -14.77
N GLN A 22 0.32 -10.05 -15.79
CA GLN A 22 0.69 -10.33 -17.17
C GLN A 22 1.44 -9.14 -17.75
N ASP A 23 2.56 -9.39 -18.43
CA ASP A 23 3.27 -8.32 -19.15
C ASP A 23 2.54 -7.93 -20.45
N GLN A 24 3.06 -6.91 -21.13
CA GLN A 24 2.51 -6.39 -22.39
C GLN A 24 2.43 -7.43 -23.52
N VAL A 25 3.04 -8.61 -23.35
CA VAL A 25 3.05 -9.70 -24.34
C VAL A 25 2.17 -10.89 -23.89
N GLY A 26 1.43 -10.74 -22.77
CA GLY A 26 0.48 -11.74 -22.28
C GLY A 26 1.15 -12.92 -21.56
N ARG A 27 2.42 -12.78 -21.14
CA ARG A 27 3.09 -13.82 -20.36
C ARG A 27 2.54 -13.82 -18.94
N LEU A 28 2.10 -14.98 -18.44
CA LEU A 28 1.76 -15.15 -17.03
C LEU A 28 3.01 -14.96 -16.17
N ILE A 29 2.96 -13.97 -15.27
CA ILE A 29 4.01 -13.73 -14.29
C ILE A 29 3.49 -14.07 -12.91
N ASN A 30 4.16 -15.01 -12.26
CA ASN A 30 3.91 -15.33 -10.88
C ASN A 30 4.52 -14.25 -9.98
N LEU A 31 3.69 -13.36 -9.40
CA LEU A 31 4.19 -12.25 -8.59
C LEU A 31 4.59 -12.69 -7.17
N ASN A 32 4.35 -13.94 -6.77
CA ASN A 32 5.05 -14.51 -5.60
C ASN A 32 6.57 -14.65 -5.84
N GLN A 33 7.04 -14.58 -7.10
CA GLN A 33 8.45 -14.65 -7.47
C GLN A 33 9.01 -13.40 -8.16
N ILE A 34 8.23 -12.31 -8.29
CA ILE A 34 8.80 -10.95 -8.44
C ILE A 34 9.15 -10.35 -7.05
N CYS A 35 9.05 -11.15 -5.98
CA CYS A 35 9.62 -10.83 -4.67
C CYS A 35 11.16 -11.05 -4.58
N ASN A 36 11.86 -11.06 -5.73
CA ASN A 36 13.31 -10.87 -5.78
C ASN A 36 13.63 -9.93 -6.95
N PHE A 37 13.53 -8.63 -6.71
CA PHE A 37 14.21 -7.65 -7.56
C PHE A 37 15.71 -8.01 -7.60
N PRO A 38 16.41 -7.91 -8.75
CA PRO A 38 17.86 -7.78 -8.69
C PRO A 38 18.16 -6.58 -7.80
N GLU A 39 19.10 -6.73 -6.86
CA GLU A 39 19.65 -5.62 -6.07
C GLU A 39 19.76 -4.37 -6.94
N VAL A 40 18.91 -3.38 -6.68
CA VAL A 40 19.12 -2.05 -7.25
C VAL A 40 20.39 -1.54 -6.57
N VAL A 41 21.45 -1.51 -7.37
CA VAL A 41 22.75 -0.93 -7.06
C VAL A 41 22.58 0.31 -6.21
N THR A 42 23.12 0.27 -4.99
CA THR A 42 23.18 1.38 -4.04
C THR A 42 23.87 2.59 -4.70
N PRO A 43 23.22 3.76 -4.82
CA PRO A 43 23.93 5.03 -4.95
C PRO A 43 24.32 5.54 -3.55
N PRO A 44 25.41 6.31 -3.44
CA PRO A 44 26.02 6.62 -2.16
C PRO A 44 25.18 7.57 -1.31
N SER A 45 25.26 7.31 0.00
CA SER A 45 24.85 8.14 1.13
C SER A 45 24.77 9.64 0.82
N GLY A 46 23.54 10.15 0.71
CA GLY A 46 23.22 11.57 0.79
C GLY A 46 22.63 11.87 2.16
N THR A 47 23.40 12.54 3.01
CA THR A 47 23.00 12.97 4.35
C THR A 47 22.01 14.13 4.27
N ALA A 48 20.84 13.97 4.87
CA ALA A 48 20.03 15.07 5.37
C ALA A 48 19.48 14.68 6.74
N VAL A 49 20.09 15.24 7.79
CA VAL A 49 19.69 15.03 9.18
C VAL A 49 18.73 16.15 9.56
N LEU A 50 17.55 15.80 10.07
CA LEU A 50 16.78 16.65 10.99
C LEU A 50 16.42 15.86 12.25
N PRO A 51 16.41 16.49 13.43
CA PRO A 51 16.48 15.79 14.71
C PRO A 51 15.09 15.60 15.33
N GLY A 52 14.85 14.41 15.91
CA GLY A 52 13.81 14.27 16.92
C GLY A 52 12.94 13.00 16.89
N ALA A 53 13.44 11.87 16.37
CA ALA A 53 12.83 10.57 16.61
C ALA A 53 13.91 9.66 17.21
N ALA A 54 13.58 8.87 18.23
CA ALA A 54 14.49 7.84 18.72
C ALA A 54 14.98 7.03 17.51
N ALA A 55 16.29 7.02 17.27
CA ALA A 55 16.88 6.68 15.97
C ALA A 55 16.22 5.43 15.35
N GLY A 56 15.43 5.65 14.28
CA GLY A 56 14.77 4.60 13.52
C GLY A 56 13.34 4.22 13.94
N VAL A 57 12.67 4.91 14.88
CA VAL A 57 11.24 4.71 15.18
C VAL A 57 10.42 5.93 14.76
N TYR A 58 9.51 5.73 13.82
CA TYR A 58 8.56 6.72 13.33
C TYR A 58 7.17 6.46 13.90
N GLN A 59 6.37 7.50 14.10
CA GLN A 59 5.06 7.40 14.72
C GLN A 59 4.00 8.13 13.90
N ALA A 60 2.92 7.42 13.57
CA ALA A 60 1.79 7.96 12.84
C ALA A 60 0.52 7.89 13.69
N PRO A 61 -0.10 9.04 14.03
CA PRO A 61 -1.36 9.05 14.75
C PRO A 61 -2.47 8.35 13.96
N ILE A 62 -3.27 7.54 14.64
CA ILE A 62 -4.48 6.93 14.10
C ILE A 62 -5.59 7.98 14.18
N ILE A 63 -6.00 8.51 13.02
CA ILE A 63 -7.01 9.58 12.96
C ILE A 63 -8.44 9.05 13.15
N ARG A 64 -8.66 7.77 12.86
CA ARG A 64 -9.90 7.02 13.13
C ARG A 64 -9.66 5.53 12.92
N ARG A 65 -10.64 4.71 13.29
CA ARG A 65 -10.71 3.30 12.88
C ARG A 65 -11.91 3.06 11.98
N HIS A 66 -11.69 2.38 10.86
CA HIS A 66 -12.76 1.93 9.98
C HIS A 66 -12.94 0.42 10.19
N GLN A 67 -14.06 0.01 10.81
CA GLN A 67 -14.32 -1.39 11.16
C GLN A 67 -13.17 -2.06 11.94
N GLY A 68 -12.51 -1.29 12.83
CA GLY A 68 -11.37 -1.75 13.62
C GLY A 68 -10.00 -1.53 12.96
N ILE A 69 -9.95 -1.33 11.63
CA ILE A 69 -8.71 -1.09 10.88
C ILE A 69 -8.22 0.34 11.13
N PRO A 70 -6.96 0.55 11.54
CA PRO A 70 -6.38 1.88 11.70
C PRO A 70 -6.38 2.67 10.39
N VAL A 71 -6.76 3.95 10.48
CA VAL A 71 -6.61 4.91 9.40
C VAL A 71 -5.61 5.96 9.83
N VAL A 72 -4.61 6.22 8.99
CA VAL A 72 -3.56 7.22 9.18
C VAL A 72 -3.56 8.20 8.02
N LEU A 73 -2.85 9.33 8.16
CA LEU A 73 -2.57 10.22 7.03
C LEU A 73 -1.27 9.79 6.36
N ALA A 74 -1.32 9.65 5.03
CA ALA A 74 -0.16 9.37 4.20
C ALA A 74 0.01 10.48 3.15
N THR A 75 1.21 11.05 3.09
CA THR A 75 1.60 12.06 2.10
C THR A 75 2.21 11.38 0.89
N PHE A 76 1.70 11.68 -0.30
CA PHE A 76 2.20 11.11 -1.55
C PHE A 76 2.92 12.19 -2.35
N ASN A 77 4.10 11.89 -2.89
CA ASN A 77 4.89 12.80 -3.74
C ASN A 77 5.04 14.21 -3.14
N ASP A 78 5.24 14.30 -1.82
CA ASP A 78 5.35 15.55 -1.05
C ASP A 78 4.15 16.53 -1.24
N SER A 79 2.98 15.98 -1.58
CA SER A 79 1.75 16.72 -1.86
C SER A 79 0.77 16.67 -0.67
N GLN A 80 -0.53 16.76 -0.93
CA GLN A 80 -1.55 16.69 0.11
C GLN A 80 -1.64 15.28 0.75
N PRO A 81 -1.89 15.19 2.06
CA PRO A 81 -2.08 13.92 2.73
C PRO A 81 -3.46 13.32 2.45
N PHE A 82 -3.51 11.99 2.34
CA PHE A 82 -4.74 11.21 2.17
C PHE A 82 -4.95 10.25 3.35
N PRO A 83 -6.20 10.03 3.79
CA PRO A 83 -6.52 8.95 4.72
C PRO A 83 -6.26 7.58 4.08
N MET A 84 -5.44 6.77 4.72
CA MET A 84 -5.10 5.41 4.28
C MET A 84 -5.35 4.40 5.39
N MET A 85 -5.99 3.27 5.05
CA MET A 85 -6.13 2.11 5.93
C MET A 85 -4.83 1.30 5.96
N ILE A 86 -4.41 0.90 7.15
CA ILE A 86 -3.27 -0.02 7.34
C ILE A 86 -3.74 -1.44 7.05
N ASP A 87 -3.38 -1.99 5.89
CA ASP A 87 -3.75 -3.35 5.49
C ASP A 87 -2.50 -4.24 5.37
N THR A 88 -2.15 -4.89 6.47
CA THR A 88 -1.03 -5.84 6.49
C THR A 88 -1.28 -7.10 5.65
N GLY A 89 -2.53 -7.36 5.23
CA GLY A 89 -2.88 -8.47 4.34
C GLY A 89 -2.69 -8.14 2.86
N ALA A 90 -2.58 -6.86 2.51
CA ALA A 90 -2.30 -6.40 1.16
C ALA A 90 -0.79 -6.41 0.88
N SER A 91 -0.38 -6.99 -0.25
CA SER A 91 1.01 -6.96 -0.69
C SER A 91 1.40 -5.62 -1.32
N GLY A 92 0.47 -4.97 -2.02
CA GLY A 92 0.67 -3.66 -2.66
C GLY A 92 -0.26 -2.58 -2.11
N THR A 93 0.15 -1.34 -2.29
CA THR A 93 -0.64 -0.16 -1.96
C THR A 93 -1.74 0.04 -3.01
N VAL A 94 -2.95 0.35 -2.53
CA VAL A 94 -4.14 0.56 -3.37
C VAL A 94 -4.66 1.96 -3.15
N ILE A 95 -4.85 2.71 -4.23
CA ILE A 95 -5.40 4.06 -4.20
C ILE A 95 -6.78 4.10 -4.86
N THR A 96 -7.54 5.14 -4.55
CA THR A 96 -8.84 5.38 -5.20
C THR A 96 -8.65 6.10 -6.53
N PRO A 97 -9.62 6.06 -7.46
CA PRO A 97 -9.55 6.83 -8.70
C PRO A 97 -9.40 8.34 -8.46
N LEU A 98 -10.06 8.88 -7.43
CA LEU A 98 -9.93 10.29 -7.06
C LEU A 98 -8.51 10.62 -6.61
N MET A 99 -7.87 9.75 -5.82
CA MET A 99 -6.47 9.92 -5.45
C MET A 99 -5.57 9.91 -6.69
N ALA A 100 -5.79 8.96 -7.61
CA ALA A 100 -5.02 8.87 -8.85
C ALA A 100 -5.13 10.16 -9.68
N GLU A 101 -6.34 10.73 -9.79
CA GLU A 101 -6.58 12.01 -10.47
C GLU A 101 -5.85 13.16 -9.78
N VAL A 102 -6.01 13.32 -8.46
CA VAL A 102 -5.39 14.43 -7.71
C VAL A 102 -3.86 14.33 -7.70
N LEU A 103 -3.33 13.12 -7.65
CA LEU A 103 -1.89 12.86 -7.68
C LEU A 103 -1.29 12.91 -9.09
N GLY A 104 -2.13 13.01 -10.13
CA GLY A 104 -1.68 12.95 -11.53
C GLY A 104 -1.05 11.60 -11.90
N VAL A 105 -1.49 10.51 -11.26
CA VAL A 105 -0.97 9.17 -11.51
C VAL A 105 -1.37 8.73 -12.91
N VAL A 106 -0.36 8.49 -13.75
CA VAL A 106 -0.55 7.97 -15.09
C VAL A 106 -0.65 6.45 -15.03
N ARG A 107 -1.68 5.90 -15.66
CA ARG A 107 -1.83 4.45 -15.82
C ARG A 107 -0.67 3.89 -16.63
N THR A 108 0.09 2.98 -16.03
CA THR A 108 1.24 2.31 -16.65
C THR A 108 0.89 0.91 -17.16
N GLY A 109 -0.22 0.32 -16.68
CA GLY A 109 -0.66 -0.98 -17.14
C GLY A 109 -1.89 -1.50 -16.40
N ARG A 110 -2.01 -2.83 -16.40
CA ARG A 110 -3.01 -3.58 -15.65
C ARG A 110 -2.34 -4.72 -14.89
N GLY A 111 -2.87 -5.05 -13.72
CA GLY A 111 -2.47 -6.19 -12.91
C GLY A 111 -3.68 -7.01 -12.50
N LEU A 112 -3.47 -8.26 -12.09
CA LEU A 112 -4.52 -9.06 -11.48
C LEU A 112 -4.25 -9.16 -9.98
N ALA A 113 -5.29 -9.01 -9.18
CA ALA A 113 -5.24 -9.29 -7.76
C ALA A 113 -6.37 -10.23 -7.32
N ASN A 114 -6.06 -11.01 -6.28
CA ASN A 114 -7.04 -11.84 -5.63
C ASN A 114 -7.65 -11.05 -4.48
N THR A 115 -8.96 -10.97 -4.45
CA THR A 115 -9.72 -10.46 -3.30
C THR A 115 -10.19 -11.65 -2.45
N PRO A 116 -10.65 -11.42 -1.21
CA PRO A 116 -11.23 -12.49 -0.41
C PRO A 116 -12.42 -13.21 -1.08
N SER A 117 -13.11 -12.53 -2.01
CA SER A 117 -14.34 -13.03 -2.64
C SER A 117 -14.15 -13.49 -4.08
N GLU A 118 -13.10 -13.05 -4.75
CA GLU A 118 -12.92 -13.22 -6.19
C GLU A 118 -11.43 -13.35 -6.54
N GLN A 119 -11.12 -14.24 -7.49
CA GLN A 119 -9.77 -14.46 -7.97
C GLN A 119 -9.55 -13.75 -9.32
N ASN A 120 -8.32 -13.30 -9.55
CA ASN A 120 -7.87 -12.67 -10.79
C ASN A 120 -8.69 -11.43 -11.19
N VAL A 121 -9.05 -10.59 -10.21
CA VAL A 121 -9.71 -9.31 -10.47
C VAL A 121 -8.70 -8.37 -11.11
N GLU A 122 -9.07 -7.75 -12.23
CA GLU A 122 -8.19 -6.84 -12.98
C GLU A 122 -8.24 -5.43 -12.38
N PHE A 123 -7.06 -4.82 -12.21
CA PHE A 123 -6.89 -3.46 -11.70
C PHE A 123 -6.00 -2.66 -12.62
N ASP A 124 -6.27 -1.35 -12.70
CA ASP A 124 -5.32 -0.42 -13.31
C ASP A 124 -4.14 -0.20 -12.38
N LEU A 125 -2.95 -0.10 -12.97
CA LEU A 125 -1.71 0.16 -12.25
C LEU A 125 -1.17 1.53 -12.62
N GLY A 126 -0.54 2.20 -11.66
CA GLY A 126 0.21 3.43 -11.86
C GLY A 126 1.43 3.51 -10.95
N GLU A 127 2.25 4.52 -11.15
CA GLU A 127 3.48 4.72 -10.38
C GLU A 127 3.38 5.97 -9.50
N ILE A 128 4.01 5.90 -8.32
CA ILE A 128 4.19 7.04 -7.42
C ILE A 128 5.66 7.12 -6.97
N ILE A 129 6.12 8.34 -6.75
CA ILE A 129 7.52 8.63 -6.41
C ILE A 129 7.76 8.32 -4.94
N SER A 130 6.87 8.76 -4.05
CA SER A 130 7.04 8.56 -2.60
C SER A 130 5.71 8.46 -1.86
N ILE A 131 5.76 7.74 -0.73
CA ILE A 131 4.76 7.80 0.34
C ILE A 131 5.50 8.11 1.63
N GLU A 132 4.99 9.06 2.42
CA GLU A 132 5.41 9.32 3.79
C GLU A 132 4.24 9.13 4.77
N VAL A 133 4.49 8.47 5.90
CA VAL A 133 3.54 8.26 6.98
C VAL A 133 4.24 8.52 8.32
N GLY A 134 3.99 9.68 8.94
CA GLY A 134 4.58 10.02 10.25
C GLY A 134 6.11 9.99 10.28
N GLY A 135 6.76 10.30 9.15
CA GLY A 135 8.22 10.22 8.95
C GLY A 135 8.74 8.88 8.42
N ALA A 136 7.93 7.81 8.40
CA ALA A 136 8.29 6.58 7.67
C ALA A 136 8.08 6.80 6.17
N MET A 137 8.99 6.33 5.32
CA MET A 137 8.97 6.60 3.88
C MET A 137 9.13 5.33 3.05
N ALA A 138 8.45 5.29 1.91
CA ALA A 138 8.73 4.37 0.82
C ALA A 138 8.83 5.16 -0.48
N SER A 139 9.55 4.64 -1.47
CA SER A 139 9.78 5.34 -2.74
C SER A 139 9.71 4.39 -3.93
N ASN A 140 9.33 4.93 -5.09
CA ASN A 140 9.19 4.22 -6.36
C ASN A 140 8.24 3.00 -6.25
N LEU A 141 6.97 3.26 -5.92
CA LEU A 141 5.97 2.20 -5.75
C LEU A 141 5.03 2.16 -6.95
N THR A 142 4.73 0.94 -7.39
CA THR A 142 3.57 0.66 -8.24
C THR A 142 2.32 0.54 -7.37
N VAL A 143 1.28 1.30 -7.66
CA VAL A 143 0.00 1.27 -6.95
C VAL A 143 -1.11 0.70 -7.83
N ALA A 144 -2.04 -0.02 -7.22
CA ALA A 144 -3.28 -0.41 -7.87
C ALA A 144 -4.35 0.68 -7.69
N ILE A 145 -5.17 0.88 -8.72
CA ILE A 145 -6.30 1.83 -8.72
C ILE A 145 -7.59 1.03 -8.69
N ALA A 146 -8.33 1.11 -7.58
CA ALA A 146 -9.53 0.30 -7.34
C ALA A 146 -10.81 1.16 -7.28
N PRO A 147 -11.74 1.06 -8.25
CA PRO A 147 -12.94 1.90 -8.29
C PRO A 147 -13.93 1.71 -7.14
N ALA A 148 -13.97 0.51 -6.55
CA ALA A 148 -14.91 0.17 -5.48
C ALA A 148 -14.42 0.60 -4.08
N LEU A 149 -13.24 1.21 -3.98
CA LEU A 149 -12.61 1.53 -2.71
C LEU A 149 -12.89 2.98 -2.30
N GLU A 150 -13.43 3.17 -1.10
CA GLU A 150 -13.72 4.52 -0.55
C GLU A 150 -12.51 5.17 0.13
N VAL A 151 -11.59 4.34 0.67
CA VAL A 151 -10.40 4.77 1.42
C VAL A 151 -9.23 3.90 0.98
N GLY A 152 -8.11 4.50 0.58
CA GLY A 152 -6.94 3.76 0.10
C GLY A 152 -6.37 2.77 1.14
N LEU A 153 -5.61 1.78 0.66
CA LEU A 153 -4.92 0.77 1.48
C LEU A 153 -3.41 0.98 1.38
N LEU A 154 -2.71 0.99 2.51
CA LEU A 154 -1.25 0.82 2.54
C LEU A 154 -0.95 -0.67 2.74
N GLY A 155 -0.10 -1.21 1.87
CA GLY A 155 0.29 -2.61 1.85
C GLY A 155 1.73 -2.86 2.27
N GLN A 156 2.17 -4.11 2.13
CA GLN A 156 3.52 -4.56 2.50
C GLN A 156 4.64 -3.90 1.68
N ASP A 157 4.35 -3.41 0.49
CA ASP A 157 5.28 -2.59 -0.31
C ASP A 157 5.74 -1.31 0.41
N PHE A 158 4.89 -0.73 1.27
CA PHE A 158 5.27 0.34 2.18
C PHE A 158 5.94 -0.21 3.45
N PHE A 159 5.31 -1.21 4.09
CA PHE A 159 5.72 -1.71 5.41
C PHE A 159 7.01 -2.55 5.41
N GLY A 160 7.43 -3.12 4.27
CA GLY A 160 8.42 -4.20 4.21
C GLY A 160 9.78 -3.87 4.82
N GLN A 161 10.13 -2.59 4.89
CA GLN A 161 11.36 -2.07 5.50
C GLN A 161 11.23 -1.76 7.01
N TYR A 162 10.05 -1.98 7.59
CA TYR A 162 9.72 -1.64 8.96
C TYR A 162 9.18 -2.85 9.75
N ASP A 163 9.51 -2.88 11.04
CA ASP A 163 8.70 -3.56 12.03
C ASP A 163 7.55 -2.65 12.44
N VAL A 164 6.32 -3.14 12.29
CA VAL A 164 5.10 -2.35 12.50
C VAL A 164 4.42 -2.76 13.80
N THR A 165 4.18 -1.79 14.69
CA THR A 165 3.38 -1.98 15.91
C THR A 165 2.12 -1.14 15.84
N ILE A 166 0.95 -1.77 15.92
CA ILE A 166 -0.35 -1.11 15.96
C ILE A 166 -0.78 -0.96 17.41
N ARG A 167 -0.80 0.28 17.93
CA ARG A 167 -1.30 0.59 19.27
C ARG A 167 -2.75 1.10 19.20
N GLU A 168 -3.27 1.58 20.33
CA GLU A 168 -4.64 2.11 20.43
C GLU A 168 -4.86 3.30 19.50
N ASP A 169 -3.96 4.28 19.58
CA ASP A 169 -4.05 5.62 18.96
C ASP A 169 -2.88 5.96 18.03
N VAL A 170 -1.88 5.09 17.91
CA VAL A 170 -0.67 5.33 17.11
C VAL A 170 -0.18 4.05 16.42
N ILE A 171 0.40 4.22 15.23
CA ILE A 171 1.20 3.20 14.55
C ILE A 171 2.67 3.56 14.72
N GLU A 172 3.48 2.59 15.16
CA GLU A 172 4.94 2.75 15.21
C GLU A 172 5.59 1.96 14.09
N PHE A 173 6.46 2.62 13.32
CA PHE A 173 7.29 2.01 12.28
C PHE A 173 8.74 2.04 12.75
N ARG A 174 9.32 0.87 12.99
CA ARG A 174 10.72 0.75 13.37
C ARG A 174 11.55 0.24 12.19
N THR A 175 12.58 0.97 11.82
CA THR A 175 13.47 0.60 10.71
C THR A 175 14.14 -0.74 11.01
N ARG A 176 14.15 -1.63 10.02
CA ARG A 176 14.93 -2.88 10.08
C ARG A 176 16.40 -2.56 9.79
N GLY A 177 17.30 -3.06 10.64
CA GLY A 177 18.75 -2.91 10.49
C GLY A 177 19.36 -3.99 9.61
#